data_AF-M0NH65-F1
#
_entry.id   AF-M0NH65-F1
#
_cell.length_a   1.000
_cell.length_b   1.000
_cell.length_c   1.000
_cell.angle_alpha   90.00
_cell.angle_beta   90.00
_cell.angle_gamma   90.00
#
_symmetry.space_group_name_H-M   'P 1'
#
loop_
_entity.id
_entity.type
_entity.pdbx_description
1 polymer ?
#
loop_
_entity_poly.entity_id
_entity_poly.type
_entity_poly.pdbx_seq_one_letter_code
_entity_poly.pdbx_strand_id
1 'polypeptide(L)'
;MERHLGPAELVLEAVRDDPERESRRFKLSEKGEAWVEDHAEELLAPTTREEIADLAQQGYKEGTEAKESVQRYRKKLSRYKSQVEDVRDQLEHIRDHHDEYFNRVSSVEKESEDSRERSKEAKQGVKELRGAVEARATVESMESVSEDVSGLERRLSAGESKQDGLAREQAEAARTRALVGRLAKPAGYVAAGALVVYLIVLVAVLILAPGLLVSVLVGGATGGIVYARDIGVLP
;
A
#
# COMPACT_ATOMS: atom_id res chain seq x y z
N MET A 1 -18.12 -59.49 -41.83
CA MET A 1 -17.92 -60.90 -41.41
C MET A 1 -16.51 -61.17 -40.93
N GLU A 2 -15.44 -60.86 -41.69
CA GLU A 2 -14.04 -61.13 -41.27
C GLU A 2 -13.65 -60.60 -39.88
N ARG A 3 -14.04 -59.36 -39.51
CA ARG A 3 -13.71 -58.78 -38.19
C ARG A 3 -14.48 -59.39 -37.00
N HIS A 4 -15.51 -60.19 -37.25
CA HIS A 4 -16.33 -60.78 -36.19
C HIS A 4 -16.29 -62.32 -36.17
N LEU A 5 -16.10 -62.99 -37.31
CA LEU A 5 -16.11 -64.45 -37.42
C LEU A 5 -14.70 -65.07 -37.57
N GLY A 6 -13.73 -64.31 -38.07
CA GLY A 6 -12.34 -64.76 -38.19
C GLY A 6 -11.67 -65.07 -36.84
N PRO A 7 -11.84 -64.23 -35.79
CA PRO A 7 -11.28 -64.51 -34.46
C PRO A 7 -11.91 -65.71 -33.73
N ALA A 8 -13.07 -66.21 -34.20
CA ALA A 8 -13.83 -67.29 -33.57
C ALA A 8 -13.57 -68.68 -34.19
N GLU A 9 -12.65 -68.79 -35.16
CA GLU A 9 -12.36 -70.03 -35.92
C GLU A 9 -13.56 -70.59 -36.70
N LEU A 10 -14.65 -69.84 -36.89
CA LEU A 10 -15.89 -70.33 -37.51
C LEU A 10 -15.82 -70.39 -39.05
N VAL A 11 -14.79 -69.80 -39.66
CA VAL A 11 -14.68 -69.72 -41.12
C VAL A 11 -13.24 -70.05 -41.53
N LEU A 12 -13.08 -70.98 -42.46
CA LEU A 12 -11.82 -71.21 -43.15
C LEU A 12 -11.76 -70.27 -44.35
N GLU A 13 -10.72 -69.44 -44.42
CA GLU A 13 -10.46 -68.59 -45.57
C GLU A 13 -10.32 -69.49 -46.80
N ALA A 14 -11.26 -69.39 -47.76
CA ALA A 14 -11.14 -70.19 -48.97
C ALA A 14 -10.10 -69.55 -49.88
N VAL A 15 -9.28 -70.41 -50.45
CA VAL A 15 -8.30 -70.12 -51.47
C VAL A 15 -8.92 -69.20 -52.55
N ARG A 16 -8.20 -68.13 -52.90
CA ARG A 16 -8.51 -67.32 -54.08
C ARG A 16 -8.32 -68.20 -55.32
N ASP A 17 -9.41 -68.77 -55.82
CA ASP A 17 -9.38 -69.55 -57.07
C ASP A 17 -9.18 -68.66 -58.30
N ASP A 18 -9.43 -67.35 -58.20
CA ASP A 18 -9.31 -66.40 -59.31
C ASP A 18 -9.02 -64.98 -58.79
N PRO A 19 -7.86 -64.36 -59.10
CA PRO A 19 -7.54 -63.01 -58.65
C PRO A 19 -8.38 -61.91 -59.33
N GLU A 20 -9.09 -62.21 -60.43
CA GLU A 20 -9.89 -61.22 -61.17
C GLU A 20 -11.38 -61.24 -60.81
N ARG A 21 -11.86 -62.23 -60.05
CA ARG A 21 -13.24 -62.27 -59.52
C ARG A 21 -13.24 -61.95 -58.02
N GLU A 22 -13.82 -60.80 -57.67
CA GLU A 22 -13.95 -60.32 -56.28
C GLU A 22 -14.82 -61.20 -55.36
N SER A 23 -15.43 -62.28 -55.86
CA SER A 23 -16.24 -63.17 -55.03
C SER A 23 -15.38 -64.13 -54.21
N ARG A 24 -14.98 -63.68 -53.02
CA ARG A 24 -14.43 -64.55 -51.98
C ARG A 24 -15.52 -65.54 -51.56
N ARG A 25 -15.31 -66.83 -51.86
CA ARG A 25 -16.09 -67.90 -51.22
C ARG A 25 -15.45 -68.18 -49.88
N PHE A 26 -16.26 -68.44 -48.87
CA PHE A 26 -15.79 -68.83 -47.55
C PHE A 26 -16.36 -70.21 -47.27
N LYS A 27 -15.51 -71.14 -46.84
CA LYS A 27 -15.99 -72.43 -46.32
C LYS A 27 -16.10 -72.29 -44.81
N LEU A 28 -17.21 -72.74 -44.24
CA LEU A 28 -17.31 -72.86 -42.79
C LEU A 28 -16.31 -73.92 -42.32
N SER A 29 -15.69 -73.69 -41.16
CA SER A 29 -14.95 -74.75 -40.49
C SER A 29 -15.95 -75.76 -39.91
N GLU A 30 -15.50 -76.94 -39.49
CA GLU A 30 -16.38 -77.93 -38.83
C GLU A 30 -17.05 -77.35 -37.57
N LYS A 31 -16.33 -76.48 -36.84
CA LYS A 31 -16.90 -75.68 -35.74
C LYS A 31 -17.90 -74.62 -36.22
N GLY A 32 -17.64 -74.00 -37.37
CA GLY A 32 -18.53 -73.06 -38.02
C GLY A 32 -19.85 -73.68 -38.47
N GLU A 33 -19.79 -74.87 -39.06
CA GLU A 33 -20.97 -75.65 -39.46
C GLU A 33 -21.77 -76.07 -38.23
N ALA A 34 -21.11 -76.63 -37.21
CA ALA A 34 -21.78 -76.98 -35.95
C ALA A 34 -22.42 -75.76 -35.28
N TRP A 35 -21.74 -74.61 -35.27
CA TRP A 35 -22.30 -73.37 -34.71
C TRP A 35 -23.52 -72.88 -35.50
N VAL A 36 -23.45 -72.91 -36.85
CA VAL A 36 -24.58 -72.53 -37.71
C VAL A 36 -25.75 -73.49 -37.56
N GLU A 37 -25.53 -74.79 -37.40
CA GLU A 37 -26.60 -75.76 -37.10
C GLU A 37 -27.23 -75.49 -35.73
N ASP A 38 -26.41 -75.27 -34.69
CA ASP A 38 -26.87 -75.07 -33.31
C ASP A 38 -27.64 -73.73 -33.15
N HIS A 39 -27.33 -72.74 -34.01
CA HIS A 39 -27.98 -71.42 -34.03
C HIS A 39 -28.86 -71.23 -35.27
N ALA A 40 -29.18 -72.29 -36.02
CA ALA A 40 -29.94 -72.19 -37.25
C ALA A 40 -31.32 -71.58 -37.01
N GLU A 41 -31.96 -71.90 -35.89
CA GLU A 41 -33.26 -71.34 -35.49
C GLU A 41 -33.20 -69.84 -35.15
N GLU A 42 -32.07 -69.35 -34.61
CA GLU A 42 -31.85 -67.91 -34.36
C GLU A 42 -31.43 -67.15 -35.63
N LEU A 43 -30.77 -67.83 -36.56
CA LEU A 43 -30.32 -67.29 -37.85
C LEU A 43 -31.41 -67.30 -38.92
N LEU A 44 -32.43 -68.13 -38.75
CA LEU A 44 -33.68 -68.01 -39.49
C LEU A 44 -34.28 -66.66 -39.11
N ALA A 45 -34.10 -65.70 -40.02
CA ALA A 45 -34.67 -64.35 -39.94
C ALA A 45 -36.12 -64.37 -39.44
N PRO A 46 -36.58 -63.29 -38.79
CA PRO A 46 -37.96 -63.15 -38.31
C PRO A 46 -38.94 -63.79 -39.29
N THR A 47 -39.53 -64.90 -38.86
CA THR A 47 -40.27 -65.81 -39.73
C THR A 47 -41.63 -65.22 -40.12
N THR A 48 -42.04 -64.17 -39.41
CA THR A 48 -43.27 -63.45 -39.66
C THR A 48 -43.04 -61.99 -40.03
N ARG A 49 -43.96 -61.45 -40.82
CA ARG A 49 -43.98 -60.04 -41.21
C ARG A 49 -44.09 -59.10 -40.00
N GLU A 50 -44.71 -59.57 -38.92
CA GLU A 50 -44.83 -58.84 -37.64
C GLU A 50 -43.48 -58.73 -36.94
N GLU A 51 -42.73 -59.82 -36.82
CA GLU A 51 -41.38 -59.80 -36.22
C GLU A 51 -40.41 -58.90 -37.02
N ILE A 52 -40.51 -58.88 -38.36
CA ILE A 52 -39.75 -57.95 -39.20
C ILE A 52 -40.13 -56.49 -38.91
N ALA A 53 -41.44 -56.21 -38.75
CA ALA A 53 -41.93 -54.86 -38.48
C ALA A 53 -41.49 -54.37 -37.10
N ASP A 54 -41.52 -55.24 -36.09
CA ASP A 54 -41.07 -54.94 -34.73
C ASP A 54 -39.56 -54.69 -34.68
N LEU A 55 -38.75 -55.53 -35.34
CA LEU A 55 -37.31 -55.32 -35.45
C LEU A 55 -36.97 -54.03 -36.21
N ALA A 56 -37.70 -53.72 -37.27
CA ALA A 56 -37.54 -52.46 -38.01
C ALA A 56 -37.90 -51.24 -37.15
N GLN A 57 -38.97 -51.32 -36.37
CA GLN A 57 -39.38 -50.27 -35.44
C GLN A 57 -38.36 -50.08 -34.32
N GLN A 58 -37.84 -51.17 -33.75
CA GLN A 58 -36.78 -51.12 -32.74
C GLN A 58 -35.50 -50.51 -33.31
N GLY A 59 -35.04 -50.97 -34.48
CA GLY A 59 -33.86 -50.42 -35.14
C GLY A 59 -34.01 -48.93 -35.48
N TYR A 60 -35.21 -48.49 -35.87
CA TYR A 60 -35.49 -47.07 -36.09
C TYR A 60 -35.41 -46.26 -34.78
N LYS A 61 -35.96 -46.78 -33.69
CA LYS A 61 -35.92 -46.15 -32.37
C LYS A 61 -34.49 -46.02 -31.86
N GLU A 62 -33.73 -47.12 -31.85
CA GLU A 62 -32.33 -47.14 -31.44
C GLU A 62 -31.46 -46.22 -32.32
N GLY A 63 -31.68 -46.24 -33.63
CA GLY A 63 -31.01 -45.33 -34.56
C GLY A 63 -31.30 -43.85 -34.27
N THR A 64 -32.54 -43.54 -33.89
CA THR A 64 -32.96 -42.17 -33.52
C THR A 64 -32.32 -41.75 -32.20
N GLU A 65 -32.35 -42.61 -31.18
CA GLU A 65 -31.72 -42.36 -29.87
C GLU A 65 -30.19 -42.18 -29.99
N ALA A 66 -29.54 -42.99 -30.82
CA ALA A 66 -28.12 -42.85 -31.13
C ALA A 66 -27.81 -41.51 -31.82
N LYS A 67 -28.62 -41.12 -32.81
CA LYS A 67 -28.48 -39.81 -33.50
C LYS A 67 -28.62 -38.66 -32.52
N GLU A 68 -29.61 -38.69 -31.64
CA GLU A 68 -29.79 -37.67 -30.62
C GLU A 68 -28.63 -37.64 -29.62
N SER A 69 -28.12 -38.80 -29.22
CA SER A 69 -26.96 -38.90 -28.34
C SER A 69 -25.74 -38.20 -28.97
N VAL A 70 -25.44 -38.50 -30.24
CA VAL A 70 -24.35 -37.84 -30.98
C VAL A 70 -24.56 -36.32 -31.07
N GLN A 71 -25.79 -35.87 -31.33
CA GLN A 71 -26.10 -34.44 -31.35
C GLN A 71 -25.89 -33.78 -29.99
N ARG A 72 -26.30 -34.42 -28.89
CA ARG A 72 -26.06 -33.96 -27.52
C ARG A 72 -24.57 -33.87 -27.22
N TYR A 73 -23.79 -34.88 -27.61
CA TYR A 73 -22.33 -34.86 -27.46
C TYR A 73 -21.68 -33.74 -28.27
N ARG A 74 -22.08 -33.55 -29.53
CA ARG A 74 -21.57 -32.45 -30.38
C ARG A 74 -21.86 -31.08 -29.75
N LYS A 75 -23.05 -30.90 -29.18
CA LYS A 75 -23.42 -29.66 -28.48
C LYS A 75 -22.58 -29.44 -27.22
N LYS A 76 -22.33 -30.50 -26.42
CA LYS A 76 -21.44 -30.42 -25.25
C LYS A 76 -20.01 -30.07 -25.66
N LEU A 77 -19.48 -30.74 -26.68
CA LEU A 77 -18.13 -30.48 -27.20
C LEU A 77 -17.97 -29.02 -27.68
N SER A 78 -18.97 -28.49 -28.39
CA SER A 78 -18.97 -27.09 -28.81
C SER A 78 -18.91 -26.13 -27.62
N ARG A 79 -19.67 -26.40 -26.54
CA ARG A 79 -19.63 -25.57 -25.33
C ARG A 79 -18.27 -25.61 -24.65
N TYR A 80 -17.68 -26.80 -24.53
CA TYR A 80 -16.34 -26.93 -23.96
C TYR A 80 -15.29 -26.20 -24.79
N LYS A 81 -15.37 -26.29 -26.12
CA LYS A 81 -14.47 -25.54 -27.01
C LYS A 81 -14.57 -24.04 -26.75
N SER A 82 -15.79 -23.49 -26.70
CA SER A 82 -15.99 -22.07 -26.41
C SER A 82 -15.50 -21.68 -25.01
N GLN A 83 -15.67 -22.54 -24.01
CA GLN A 83 -15.13 -22.29 -22.66
C GLN A 83 -13.60 -22.27 -22.64
N VAL A 84 -12.95 -23.15 -23.41
CA VAL A 84 -11.49 -23.17 -23.52
C VAL A 84 -10.96 -21.92 -24.24
N GLU A 85 -11.66 -21.47 -25.28
CA GLU A 85 -11.34 -20.20 -25.96
C GLU A 85 -11.48 -19.01 -25.00
N ASP A 86 -12.58 -18.93 -24.24
CA ASP A 86 -12.81 -17.85 -23.28
C ASP A 86 -11.75 -17.80 -22.16
N VAL A 87 -11.35 -18.98 -21.64
CA VAL A 87 -10.26 -19.08 -20.65
C VAL A 87 -8.91 -18.67 -21.25
N ARG A 88 -8.67 -18.99 -22.52
CA ARG A 88 -7.44 -18.58 -23.21
C ARG A 88 -7.39 -17.05 -23.35
N ASP A 89 -8.49 -16.43 -23.74
CA ASP A 89 -8.57 -14.97 -23.90
C ASP A 89 -8.38 -14.27 -22.54
N GLN A 90 -8.95 -14.82 -21.46
CA GLN A 90 -8.71 -14.33 -20.10
C GLN A 90 -7.24 -14.43 -19.67
N LEU A 91 -6.56 -15.52 -20.01
CA LEU A 91 -5.13 -15.70 -19.71
C LEU A 91 -4.26 -14.70 -20.46
N GLU A 92 -4.59 -14.40 -21.71
CA GLU A 92 -3.90 -13.38 -22.52
C GLU A 92 -4.06 -12.01 -21.87
N HIS A 93 -5.29 -11.65 -21.46
CA HIS A 93 -5.54 -10.40 -20.77
C HIS A 93 -4.82 -10.26 -19.42
N ILE A 94 -4.77 -11.35 -18.62
CA ILE A 94 -4.01 -11.36 -17.35
C ILE A 94 -2.52 -11.17 -17.62
N ARG A 95 -1.98 -11.78 -18.67
CA ARG A 95 -0.58 -11.64 -19.05
C ARG A 95 -0.24 -10.20 -19.43
N ASP A 96 -1.07 -9.57 -20.24
CA ASP A 96 -0.88 -8.16 -20.65
C ASP A 96 -0.87 -7.24 -19.42
N HIS A 97 -1.80 -7.44 -18.49
CA HIS A 97 -1.83 -6.69 -17.24
C HIS A 97 -0.61 -6.95 -16.37
N HIS A 98 -0.15 -8.20 -16.28
CA HIS A 98 1.06 -8.53 -15.54
C HIS A 98 2.27 -7.77 -16.08
N ASP A 99 2.43 -7.70 -17.41
CA ASP A 99 3.53 -6.98 -18.06
C ASP A 99 3.42 -5.46 -17.81
N GLU A 100 2.21 -4.91 -17.83
CA GLU A 100 1.94 -3.51 -17.46
C GLU A 100 2.32 -3.23 -16.00
N TYR A 101 1.90 -4.08 -15.06
CA TYR A 101 2.24 -3.94 -13.64
C TYR A 101 3.74 -4.04 -13.41
N PHE A 102 4.42 -4.98 -14.07
CA PHE A 102 5.87 -5.15 -13.96
C PHE A 102 6.60 -3.88 -14.43
N ASN A 103 6.21 -3.33 -15.58
CA ASN A 103 6.78 -2.08 -16.09
C ASN A 103 6.53 -0.90 -15.14
N ARG A 104 5.32 -0.81 -14.56
CA ARG A 104 4.98 0.23 -13.60
C ARG A 104 5.79 0.13 -12.31
N VAL A 105 5.95 -1.08 -11.77
CA VAL A 105 6.77 -1.32 -10.57
C VAL A 105 8.22 -0.94 -10.83
N SER A 106 8.78 -1.38 -11.96
CA SER A 106 10.14 -1.03 -12.38
C SER A 106 10.35 0.49 -12.50
N SER A 107 9.39 1.20 -13.08
CA SER A 107 9.42 2.67 -13.18
C SER A 107 9.40 3.34 -11.80
N VAL A 108 8.53 2.88 -10.89
CA VAL A 108 8.43 3.41 -9.52
C VAL A 108 9.70 3.14 -8.72
N GLU A 109 10.30 1.97 -8.88
CA GLU A 109 11.57 1.62 -8.23
C GLU A 109 12.67 2.58 -8.67
N LYS A 110 12.80 2.80 -9.99
CA LYS A 110 13.75 3.76 -10.55
C LYS A 110 13.51 5.19 -10.03
N GLU A 111 12.27 5.65 -10.01
CA GLU A 111 11.92 6.97 -9.47
C GLU A 111 12.28 7.09 -7.97
N SER A 112 12.12 6.00 -7.21
CA SER A 112 12.52 5.94 -5.81
C SER A 112 14.03 6.05 -5.63
N GLU A 113 14.81 5.36 -6.46
CA GLU A 113 16.27 5.47 -6.48
C GLU A 113 16.74 6.89 -6.80
N ASP A 114 16.20 7.49 -7.87
CA ASP A 114 16.50 8.87 -8.29
C ASP A 114 16.14 9.88 -7.18
N SER A 115 15.03 9.65 -6.46
CA SER A 115 14.62 10.49 -5.33
C SER A 115 15.58 10.37 -4.14
N ARG A 116 16.05 9.15 -3.83
CA ARG A 116 17.05 8.91 -2.79
C ARG A 116 18.38 9.58 -3.13
N GLU A 117 18.80 9.54 -4.38
CA GLU A 117 20.03 10.21 -4.85
C GLU A 117 19.91 11.73 -4.70
N ARG A 118 18.84 12.34 -5.21
CA ARG A 118 18.56 13.78 -5.03
C ARG A 118 18.51 14.18 -3.56
N SER A 119 17.98 13.32 -2.67
CA SER A 119 17.98 13.57 -1.23
C SER A 119 19.38 13.56 -0.63
N LYS A 120 20.28 12.68 -1.09
CA LYS A 120 21.68 12.66 -0.65
C LYS A 120 22.40 13.93 -1.11
N GLU A 121 22.24 14.33 -2.36
CA GLU A 121 22.81 15.57 -2.91
C GLU A 121 22.32 16.80 -2.15
N ALA A 122 21.01 16.89 -1.89
CA ALA A 122 20.43 18.00 -1.12
C ALA A 122 21.01 18.06 0.30
N LYS A 123 21.13 16.91 0.99
CA LYS A 123 21.76 16.84 2.32
C LYS A 123 23.22 17.29 2.29
N GLN A 124 23.96 16.91 1.25
CA GLN A 124 25.34 17.34 1.08
C GLN A 124 25.42 18.84 0.83
N GLY A 125 24.60 19.40 -0.05
CA GLY A 125 24.52 20.83 -0.30
C GLY A 125 24.16 21.64 0.96
N VAL A 126 23.22 21.14 1.78
CA VAL A 126 22.91 21.75 3.09
C VAL A 126 24.11 21.70 4.04
N LYS A 127 24.86 20.59 4.07
CA LYS A 127 26.06 20.46 4.90
C LYS A 127 27.15 21.45 4.47
N GLU A 128 27.35 21.61 3.17
CA GLU A 128 28.31 22.57 2.60
C GLU A 128 27.90 24.02 2.90
N LEU A 129 26.63 24.37 2.68
CA LEU A 129 26.08 25.69 3.03
C LEU A 129 26.22 25.98 4.52
N ARG A 130 25.89 25.01 5.38
CA ARG A 130 26.06 25.15 6.83
C ARG A 130 27.52 25.40 7.20
N GLY A 131 28.45 24.66 6.61
CA GLY A 131 29.89 24.89 6.81
C GLY A 131 30.33 26.28 6.34
N ALA A 132 29.81 26.76 5.22
CA ALA A 132 30.10 28.10 4.72
C ALA A 132 29.52 29.22 5.61
N VAL A 133 28.31 29.02 6.16
CA VAL A 133 27.69 29.94 7.12
C VAL A 133 28.45 29.94 8.44
N GLU A 134 28.81 28.78 8.98
CA GLU A 134 29.62 28.66 10.20
C GLU A 134 31.00 29.33 10.02
N ALA A 135 31.65 29.13 8.86
CA ALA A 135 32.90 29.82 8.53
C ALA A 135 32.73 31.34 8.47
N ARG A 136 31.67 31.86 7.82
CA ARG A 136 31.37 33.30 7.82
C ARG A 136 31.07 33.84 9.21
N ALA A 137 30.26 33.13 9.99
CA ALA A 137 29.93 33.52 11.36
C ALA A 137 31.18 33.53 12.26
N THR A 138 32.13 32.62 12.06
CA THR A 138 33.41 32.66 12.81
C THR A 138 34.25 33.88 12.44
N VAL A 139 34.27 34.30 11.16
CA VAL A 139 34.94 35.52 10.71
C VAL A 139 34.25 36.77 11.29
N GLU A 140 32.92 36.84 11.23
CA GLU A 140 32.14 37.97 11.74
C GLU A 140 32.18 38.04 13.28
N SER A 141 32.22 36.89 13.97
CA SER A 141 32.38 36.84 15.44
C SER A 141 33.77 37.27 15.89
N MET A 142 34.82 37.08 15.09
CA MET A 142 36.15 37.60 15.42
C MET A 142 36.20 39.13 15.32
N GLU A 143 35.48 39.71 14.36
CA GLU A 143 35.37 41.16 14.19
C GLU A 143 34.51 41.78 15.31
N SER A 144 33.37 41.17 15.63
CA SER A 144 32.51 41.59 16.77
C SER A 144 33.19 41.41 18.12
N VAL A 145 33.93 40.32 18.36
CA VAL A 145 34.66 40.13 19.62
C VAL A 145 35.78 41.17 19.78
N SER A 146 36.46 41.56 18.70
CA SER A 146 37.45 42.64 18.74
C SER A 146 36.80 43.99 19.09
N GLU A 147 35.62 44.27 18.53
CA GLU A 147 34.88 45.50 18.81
C GLU A 147 34.27 45.49 20.23
N ASP A 148 33.75 44.35 20.68
CA ASP A 148 33.17 44.15 22.01
C ASP A 148 34.24 44.20 23.09
N VAL A 149 35.43 43.62 22.87
CA VAL A 149 36.58 43.75 23.79
C VAL A 149 37.01 45.21 23.91
N SER A 150 37.07 45.94 22.80
CA SER A 150 37.39 47.38 22.82
C SER A 150 36.32 48.20 23.55
N GLY A 151 35.04 47.82 23.41
CA GLY A 151 33.92 48.42 24.15
C GLY A 151 33.93 48.07 25.65
N LEU A 152 34.31 46.83 25.98
CA LEU A 152 34.45 46.35 27.36
C LEU A 152 35.59 47.04 28.08
N GLU A 153 36.76 47.21 27.45
CA GLU A 153 37.89 47.95 28.03
C GLU A 153 37.52 49.41 28.34
N ARG A 154 36.80 50.08 27.43
CA ARG A 154 36.29 51.44 27.65
C ARG A 154 35.29 51.50 28.81
N ARG A 155 34.40 50.51 28.91
CA ARG A 155 33.41 50.42 30.00
C ARG A 155 34.06 50.06 31.33
N LEU A 156 35.10 49.24 31.34
CA LEU A 156 35.85 48.88 32.55
C LEU A 156 36.63 50.10 33.07
N SER A 157 37.29 50.85 32.19
CA SER A 157 37.98 52.10 32.53
C SER A 157 37.01 53.17 33.08
N ALA A 158 35.82 53.28 32.47
CA ALA A 158 34.75 54.14 32.96
C ALA A 158 34.12 53.63 34.28
N GLY A 159 34.09 52.33 34.50
CA GLY A 159 33.64 51.70 35.73
C GLY A 159 34.62 51.90 36.89
N GLU A 160 35.92 51.77 36.64
CA GLU A 160 36.99 51.95 37.63
C GLU A 160 37.06 53.40 38.14
N SER A 161 37.00 54.37 37.22
CA SER A 161 36.92 55.80 37.59
C SER A 161 35.66 56.13 38.40
N LYS A 162 34.55 55.43 38.14
CA LYS A 162 33.30 55.58 38.90
C LYS A 162 33.37 54.88 40.26
N GLN A 163 34.08 53.75 40.36
CA GLN A 163 34.31 53.04 41.62
C GLN A 163 35.26 53.81 42.54
N ASP A 164 36.30 54.46 42.01
CA ASP A 164 37.17 55.36 42.77
C ASP A 164 36.42 56.60 43.28
N GLY A 165 35.48 57.13 42.47
CA GLY A 165 34.56 58.18 42.90
C GLY A 165 33.63 57.71 44.03
N LEU A 166 33.02 56.53 43.88
CA LEU A 166 32.11 55.96 44.88
C LEU A 166 32.83 55.52 46.16
N ALA A 167 34.09 55.07 46.10
CA ALA A 167 34.88 54.75 47.28
C ALA A 167 35.17 56.00 48.13
N ARG A 168 35.41 57.15 47.46
CA ARG A 168 35.53 58.45 48.13
C ARG A 168 34.20 58.91 48.73
N GLU A 169 33.11 58.73 48.01
CA GLU A 169 31.76 59.10 48.47
C GLU A 169 31.26 58.20 49.61
N GLN A 170 31.60 56.91 49.61
CA GLN A 170 31.26 55.97 50.70
C GLN A 170 32.08 56.21 51.97
N ALA A 171 33.31 56.70 51.87
CA ALA A 171 34.09 57.15 53.03
C ALA A 171 33.46 58.39 53.70
N GLU A 172 32.81 59.26 52.92
CA GLU A 172 32.05 60.40 53.43
C GLU A 172 30.67 59.98 53.96
N ALA A 173 29.97 59.07 53.27
CA ALA A 173 28.66 58.56 53.69
C ALA A 173 28.71 57.64 54.93
N ALA A 174 29.86 57.00 55.21
CA ALA A 174 30.07 56.25 56.45
C ALA A 174 30.13 57.18 57.68
N ARG A 175 30.58 58.43 57.51
CA ARG A 175 30.56 59.44 58.59
C ARG A 175 29.15 59.93 58.90
N THR A 176 28.25 59.96 57.90
CA THR A 176 26.85 60.39 58.08
C THR A 176 25.92 59.26 58.52
N ARG A 177 26.19 58.00 58.15
CA ARG A 177 25.38 56.83 58.57
C ARG A 177 25.51 56.43 60.05
N ALA A 178 26.56 56.84 60.75
CA ALA A 178 26.64 56.66 62.20
C ALA A 178 25.58 57.49 62.97
N LEU A 179 25.06 58.56 62.36
CA LEU A 179 24.06 59.45 62.97
C LEU A 179 22.61 59.03 62.71
N VAL A 180 22.35 58.18 61.71
CA VAL A 180 20.97 57.93 61.20
C VAL A 180 20.47 56.50 61.45
N GLY A 181 21.31 55.59 61.97
CA GLY A 181 20.97 54.19 62.26
C GLY A 181 19.97 53.92 63.40
N ARG A 182 19.20 54.93 63.86
CA ARG A 182 18.19 54.76 64.92
C ARG A 182 16.73 54.75 64.47
N LEU A 183 16.42 54.89 63.18
CA LEU A 183 15.04 54.81 62.71
C LEU A 183 14.87 53.87 61.52
N ALA A 184 14.09 52.81 61.79
CA ALA A 184 13.20 52.10 60.87
C ALA A 184 13.78 51.01 59.92
N LYS A 185 13.55 49.76 60.32
CA LYS A 185 13.04 48.64 59.48
C LYS A 185 11.54 48.44 59.83
N PRO A 186 10.74 47.60 59.14
CA PRO A 186 10.70 47.21 57.73
C PRO A 186 9.26 47.21 57.13
N ALA A 187 9.08 47.33 55.81
CA ALA A 187 7.82 47.02 55.12
C ALA A 187 8.09 46.50 53.70
N GLY A 188 8.37 45.19 53.58
CA GLY A 188 8.77 44.56 52.30
C GLY A 188 8.01 43.28 51.94
N TYR A 189 6.93 42.93 52.64
CA TYR A 189 6.32 41.60 52.52
C TYR A 189 4.98 41.51 51.78
N VAL A 190 4.38 42.63 51.34
CA VAL A 190 3.03 42.60 50.74
C VAL A 190 3.05 42.56 49.20
N ALA A 191 4.13 42.99 48.55
CA ALA A 191 4.20 43.05 47.09
C ALA A 191 4.45 41.68 46.41
N ALA A 192 5.03 40.71 47.12
CA ALA A 192 5.39 39.41 46.53
C ALA A 192 4.21 38.42 46.39
N GLY A 193 3.10 38.62 47.11
CA GLY A 193 1.98 37.68 47.13
C GLY A 193 1.06 37.74 45.91
N ALA A 194 0.90 38.92 45.30
CA ALA A 194 -0.06 39.11 44.21
C ALA A 194 0.40 38.48 42.87
N LEU A 195 1.71 38.40 42.64
CA LEU A 195 2.30 37.87 41.41
C LEU A 195 2.15 36.34 41.30
N VAL A 196 2.17 35.64 42.43
CA VAL A 196 2.10 34.17 42.46
C VAL A 196 0.68 33.66 42.16
N VAL A 197 -0.35 34.37 42.61
CA VAL A 197 -1.75 33.99 42.38
C VAL A 197 -2.14 34.11 40.90
N TYR A 198 -1.64 35.13 40.21
CA TYR A 198 -1.93 35.35 38.79
C TYR A 198 -1.37 34.24 37.89
N LEU A 199 -0.17 33.75 38.21
CA LEU A 199 0.48 32.67 37.46
C LEU A 199 -0.26 31.32 37.58
N ILE A 200 -0.86 31.03 38.74
CA ILE A 200 -1.57 29.78 38.98
C ILE A 200 -2.87 29.71 38.17
N VAL A 201 -3.60 30.82 38.05
CA VAL A 201 -4.85 30.89 37.27
C VAL A 201 -4.59 30.67 35.78
N LEU A 202 -3.49 31.20 35.26
CA LEU A 202 -3.14 31.12 33.84
C LEU A 202 -2.79 29.69 33.40
N VAL A 203 -2.15 28.92 34.28
CA VAL A 203 -1.82 27.50 34.03
C VAL A 203 -3.07 26.62 34.06
N ALA A 204 -4.04 26.90 34.94
CA ALA A 204 -5.28 26.12 35.03
C ALA A 204 -6.15 26.21 33.77
N VAL A 205 -6.22 27.39 33.15
CA VAL A 205 -6.99 27.61 31.91
C VAL A 205 -6.36 26.87 30.71
N LEU A 206 -5.04 26.72 30.69
CA LEU A 206 -4.32 26.06 29.61
C LEU A 206 -4.59 24.54 29.53
N ILE A 207 -4.96 23.92 30.64
CA ILE A 207 -5.13 22.46 30.76
C ILE A 207 -6.57 22.02 30.44
N LEU A 208 -7.57 22.82 30.84
CA LEU A 208 -8.98 22.38 30.81
C LEU A 208 -9.73 22.69 29.49
N ALA A 209 -9.33 23.71 28.73
CA ALA A 209 -10.06 24.09 27.52
C ALA A 209 -9.15 24.84 26.50
N PRO A 210 -8.29 24.13 25.75
CA PRO A 210 -7.39 24.77 24.79
C PRO A 210 -8.13 25.52 23.66
N GLY A 211 -9.39 25.17 23.37
CA GLY A 211 -10.23 25.86 22.38
C GLY A 211 -10.74 27.25 22.80
N LEU A 212 -10.64 27.63 24.08
CA LEU A 212 -11.03 28.96 24.58
C LEU A 212 -9.87 29.98 24.59
N LEU A 213 -8.65 29.57 24.22
CA LEU A 213 -7.48 30.46 24.21
C LEU A 213 -7.62 31.61 23.21
N VAL A 214 -8.39 31.43 22.13
CA VAL A 214 -8.58 32.48 21.11
C VAL A 214 -9.51 33.59 21.63
N SER A 215 -10.47 33.30 22.51
CA SER A 215 -11.37 34.32 23.06
C SER A 215 -10.77 35.07 24.27
N VAL A 216 -9.87 34.45 25.05
CA VAL A 216 -9.17 35.13 26.16
C VAL A 216 -8.03 36.04 25.67
N LEU A 217 -7.32 35.67 24.61
CA LEU A 217 -6.29 36.55 24.00
C LEU A 217 -6.91 37.73 23.25
N VAL A 218 -8.09 37.57 22.65
CA VAL A 218 -8.78 38.65 21.93
C VAL A 218 -9.66 39.50 22.87
N GLY A 219 -10.20 38.94 23.95
CA GLY A 219 -10.95 39.68 24.98
C GLY A 219 -10.08 40.35 26.06
N GLY A 220 -8.86 39.86 26.31
CA GLY A 220 -7.93 40.41 27.31
C GLY A 220 -7.18 41.66 26.83
N ALA A 221 -7.09 41.89 25.53
CA ALA A 221 -6.40 43.05 24.95
C ALA A 221 -7.24 44.34 24.96
N THR A 222 -8.55 44.26 25.16
CA THR A 222 -9.45 45.44 25.18
C THR A 222 -9.91 45.85 26.59
N GLY A 223 -9.77 44.99 27.61
CA GLY A 223 -10.09 45.33 29.00
C GLY A 223 -8.98 46.03 29.79
N GLY A 224 -7.73 45.96 29.34
CA GLY A 224 -6.56 46.48 30.07
C GLY A 224 -6.19 47.94 29.82
N ILE A 225 -6.81 48.62 28.85
CA ILE A 225 -6.43 49.98 28.45
C ILE A 225 -7.32 51.06 29.10
N VAL A 226 -8.40 50.69 29.81
CA VAL A 226 -9.32 51.68 30.42
C VAL A 226 -9.00 52.01 31.89
N TYR A 227 -8.10 51.30 32.56
CA TYR A 227 -7.82 51.52 33.99
C TYR A 227 -6.49 52.21 34.34
N ALA A 228 -5.81 52.82 33.36
CA ALA A 228 -4.57 53.57 33.59
C ALA A 228 -4.65 55.05 33.13
N ARG A 229 -5.86 55.64 33.18
CA ARG A 229 -6.06 57.08 32.93
C ARG A 229 -6.34 57.90 34.20
N ASP A 230 -6.37 57.30 35.39
CA ASP A 230 -6.86 57.97 36.61
C ASP A 230 -5.91 57.99 37.83
N ILE A 231 -4.61 57.75 37.65
CA ILE A 231 -3.63 58.05 38.70
C ILE A 231 -2.52 58.90 38.09
N GLY A 232 -2.80 60.21 38.03
CA GLY A 232 -1.82 61.21 37.66
C GLY A 232 -0.73 61.32 38.71
N VAL A 233 0.52 61.14 38.29
CA VAL A 233 1.69 61.81 38.87
C VAL A 233 2.69 62.09 37.73
N LEU A 234 2.71 63.36 37.35
CA LEU A 234 3.69 64.09 36.53
C LEU A 234 5.08 64.10 37.24
N PRO A 235 6.20 64.44 36.55
CA PRO A 235 6.36 65.59 35.64
C PRO A 235 6.75 65.28 34.19
#